data_AF-A0A957L5B7-F1
#
_entry.id   AF-A0A957L5B7-F1
#
_cell.length_a   1.000
_cell.length_b   1.000
_cell.length_c   1.000
_cell.angle_alpha   90.00
_cell.angle_beta   90.00
_cell.angle_gamma   90.00
#
_symmetry.space_group_name_H-M   'P 1'
#
loop_
_entity.id
_entity.type
_entity.pdbx_description
1 polymer ?
#
loop_
_entity_poly.entity_id
_entity_poly.type
_entity_poly.pdbx_seq_one_letter_code
_entity_poly.pdbx_strand_id
1 'polypeptide(L)'
;LFVTVVLGHIKTVQGNLHEAADNYEQAYQMSREPGRFSARQTFLTDLYVGLAELHRERNDLEAATHQLQKGQEELSGQAAFLGSRARWCMAMARVRLAQGDPGGALELLQEAEGVARRDAFPEWRTPAALKARIWLGQGRLADSLGWAQTQNLSPDDALSYRREFDHITLAKILVAQYRQEQHEAQLQPAHLFLERLQQAAEVGERRGSQIEILLQQSLLYEGQGDSERAFTALEDALHLAEPENYSRLIIDEGQPILKLLKKLKVADARLQVYVHNLLLAFNQQPTDDQPAGSIVQPLIEPLSERELEVLQLVAEGLTNREIAQRLFLAVPTVKGHNRNIYSKLQAQRRTEAIARARDLGLLSD
;
A
#
# COMPACT_ATOMS: atom_id res chain seq x y z
N LEU A 1 -3.16 -17.44 -19.17
CA LEU A 1 -2.33 -17.50 -17.96
C LEU A 1 -1.15 -16.53 -18.03
N PHE A 2 -0.02 -16.84 -18.70
CA PHE A 2 1.15 -15.94 -18.75
C PHE A 2 0.81 -14.50 -19.17
N VAL A 3 0.15 -14.33 -20.32
CA VAL A 3 -0.24 -13.00 -20.83
C VAL A 3 -1.12 -12.25 -19.82
N THR A 4 -2.07 -12.95 -19.19
CA THR A 4 -2.98 -12.37 -18.20
C THR A 4 -2.25 -11.92 -16.92
N VAL A 5 -1.26 -12.70 -16.46
CA VAL A 5 -0.40 -12.32 -15.32
C VAL A 5 0.46 -11.09 -15.67
N VAL A 6 1.03 -11.06 -16.88
CA VAL A 6 1.81 -9.91 -17.36
C VAL A 6 0.93 -8.65 -17.47
N LEU A 7 -0.31 -8.77 -17.96
CA LEU A 7 -1.26 -7.66 -17.98
C LEU A 7 -1.58 -7.17 -16.57
N GLY A 8 -1.77 -8.08 -15.61
CA GLY A 8 -1.90 -7.74 -14.20
C GLY A 8 -0.72 -6.91 -13.69
N HIS A 9 0.53 -7.35 -13.95
CA HIS A 9 1.72 -6.60 -13.56
C HIS A 9 1.79 -5.21 -14.21
N ILE A 10 1.48 -5.10 -15.50
CA ILE A 10 1.46 -3.81 -16.21
C ILE A 10 0.45 -2.87 -15.54
N LYS A 11 -0.75 -3.37 -15.23
CA LYS A 11 -1.79 -2.58 -14.55
C LYS A 11 -1.38 -2.18 -13.14
N THR A 12 -0.69 -3.04 -12.40
CA THR A 12 -0.09 -2.70 -11.11
C THR A 12 0.94 -1.56 -11.24
N VAL A 13 1.80 -1.58 -12.26
CA VAL A 13 2.79 -0.51 -12.52
C VAL A 13 2.12 0.81 -12.90
N GLN A 14 1.06 0.77 -13.72
CA GLN A 14 0.25 1.95 -14.04
C GLN A 14 -0.53 2.48 -12.83
N GLY A 15 -0.66 1.66 -11.79
CA GLY A 15 -1.41 1.95 -10.58
C GLY A 15 -2.92 1.85 -10.73
N ASN A 16 -3.39 1.01 -11.66
CA ASN A 16 -4.79 0.61 -11.81
C ASN A 16 -5.00 -0.71 -11.08
N LEU A 17 -5.09 -0.65 -9.74
CA LEU A 17 -5.10 -1.83 -8.87
C LEU A 17 -6.38 -2.67 -9.03
N HIS A 18 -7.53 -2.05 -9.30
CA HIS A 18 -8.76 -2.77 -9.60
C HIS A 18 -8.63 -3.61 -10.88
N GLU A 19 -8.19 -3.01 -11.99
CA GLU A 19 -7.95 -3.74 -13.23
C GLU A 19 -6.87 -4.82 -13.07
N ALA A 20 -5.83 -4.55 -12.27
CA ALA A 20 -4.82 -5.56 -11.96
C ALA A 20 -5.44 -6.76 -11.22
N ALA A 21 -6.31 -6.51 -10.25
CA ALA A 21 -7.02 -7.55 -9.50
C ALA A 21 -7.88 -8.42 -10.42
N ASP A 22 -8.64 -7.80 -11.34
CA ASP A 22 -9.46 -8.52 -12.31
C ASP A 22 -8.62 -9.44 -13.21
N ASN A 23 -7.46 -8.95 -13.67
CA ASN A 23 -6.53 -9.74 -14.48
C ASN A 23 -5.95 -10.92 -13.68
N TYR A 24 -5.55 -10.72 -12.42
CA TYR A 24 -5.05 -11.81 -11.60
C TYR A 24 -6.15 -12.83 -11.24
N GLU A 25 -7.38 -12.38 -10.98
CA GLU A 25 -8.51 -13.28 -10.73
C GLU A 25 -8.81 -14.13 -11.98
N GLN A 26 -8.82 -13.51 -13.16
CA GLN A 26 -8.97 -14.24 -14.41
C GLN A 26 -7.82 -15.25 -14.61
N ALA A 27 -6.58 -14.86 -14.32
CA ALA A 27 -5.43 -15.76 -14.36
C ALA A 27 -5.58 -16.93 -13.37
N TYR A 28 -6.09 -16.66 -12.17
CA TYR A 28 -6.38 -17.67 -11.15
C TYR A 28 -7.45 -18.66 -11.62
N GLN A 29 -8.56 -18.19 -12.20
CA GLN A 29 -9.59 -19.08 -12.74
C GLN A 29 -9.05 -19.98 -13.86
N MET A 30 -8.29 -19.41 -14.81
CA MET A 30 -7.63 -20.17 -15.88
C MET A 30 -6.68 -21.25 -15.34
N SER A 31 -6.03 -21.00 -14.21
CA SER A 31 -5.12 -21.95 -13.57
C SER A 31 -5.82 -23.20 -13.01
N ARG A 32 -7.13 -23.11 -12.74
CA ARG A 32 -7.93 -24.20 -12.15
C ARG A 32 -8.59 -25.12 -13.17
N GLU A 33 -8.65 -24.74 -14.45
CA GLU A 33 -9.32 -25.52 -15.50
C GLU A 33 -8.61 -26.85 -15.83
N PRO A 34 -9.21 -28.05 -15.61
CA PRO A 34 -8.53 -29.32 -15.86
C PRO A 34 -8.10 -29.51 -17.34
N GLY A 35 -6.90 -30.06 -17.57
CA GLY A 35 -6.50 -30.59 -18.89
C GLY A 35 -5.69 -29.66 -19.80
N ARG A 36 -5.28 -28.47 -19.34
CA ARG A 36 -4.45 -27.54 -20.11
C ARG A 36 -3.15 -27.17 -19.35
N PHE A 37 -2.03 -27.67 -19.89
CA PHE A 37 -0.63 -27.21 -19.75
C PHE A 37 0.27 -27.74 -18.61
N SER A 38 1.47 -28.19 -19.02
CA SER A 38 2.65 -28.51 -18.20
C SER A 38 3.46 -27.27 -17.78
N ALA A 39 3.22 -26.10 -18.37
CA ALA A 39 3.86 -24.82 -18.02
C ALA A 39 3.19 -24.08 -16.84
N ARG A 40 2.26 -24.73 -16.12
CA ARG A 40 1.51 -24.15 -14.99
C ARG A 40 2.39 -23.66 -13.86
N GLN A 41 3.39 -24.44 -13.47
CA GLN A 41 4.17 -24.17 -12.25
C GLN A 41 5.01 -22.89 -12.35
N THR A 42 5.47 -22.53 -13.55
CA THR A 42 6.41 -21.41 -13.74
C THR A 42 5.78 -20.03 -13.47
N PHE A 43 4.47 -19.87 -13.68
CA PHE A 43 3.80 -18.55 -13.59
C PHE A 43 2.81 -18.44 -12.43
N LEU A 44 2.56 -19.54 -11.70
CA LEU A 44 1.71 -19.52 -10.52
C LEU A 44 2.36 -18.74 -9.37
N THR A 45 3.67 -18.89 -9.17
CA THR A 45 4.38 -18.06 -8.18
C THR A 45 4.24 -16.58 -8.50
N ASP A 46 4.42 -16.18 -9.76
CA ASP A 46 4.31 -14.77 -10.15
C ASP A 46 2.88 -14.22 -10.00
N LEU A 47 1.87 -15.05 -10.29
CA LEU A 47 0.47 -14.71 -9.99
C LEU A 47 0.25 -14.45 -8.50
N TYR A 48 0.72 -15.36 -7.63
CA TYR A 48 0.58 -15.20 -6.19
C TYR A 48 1.36 -14.00 -5.64
N VAL A 49 2.54 -13.72 -6.20
CA VAL A 49 3.31 -12.51 -5.88
C VAL A 49 2.51 -11.26 -6.27
N GLY A 50 1.94 -11.21 -7.48
CA GLY A 50 1.12 -10.07 -7.93
C GLY A 50 -0.10 -9.83 -7.04
N LEU A 51 -0.84 -10.89 -6.70
CA LEU A 51 -1.97 -10.82 -5.75
C LEU A 51 -1.52 -10.33 -4.36
N ALA A 52 -0.39 -10.84 -3.86
CA ALA A 52 0.14 -10.42 -2.58
C ALA A 52 0.53 -8.93 -2.58
N GLU A 53 1.12 -8.42 -3.65
CA GLU A 53 1.42 -6.99 -3.77
C GLU A 53 0.13 -6.14 -3.72
N LEU A 54 -0.96 -6.57 -4.38
CA LEU A 54 -2.24 -5.85 -4.33
C LEU A 54 -2.84 -5.81 -2.91
N HIS A 55 -2.90 -6.97 -2.25
CA HIS A 55 -3.38 -7.05 -0.87
C HIS A 55 -2.51 -6.21 0.06
N ARG A 56 -1.19 -6.26 -0.13
CA ARG A 56 -0.24 -5.43 0.60
C ARG A 56 -0.57 -3.97 0.36
N GLU A 57 -0.68 -3.47 -0.87
CA GLU A 57 -0.98 -2.05 -1.13
C GLU A 57 -2.26 -1.58 -0.43
N ARG A 58 -3.27 -2.44 -0.31
CA ARG A 58 -4.53 -2.18 0.41
C ARG A 58 -4.47 -2.41 1.93
N ASN A 59 -3.27 -2.61 2.48
CA ASN A 59 -2.99 -2.88 3.89
C ASN A 59 -3.61 -4.19 4.44
N ASP A 60 -4.01 -5.12 3.59
CA ASP A 60 -4.45 -6.47 3.96
C ASP A 60 -3.24 -7.42 4.02
N LEU A 61 -2.47 -7.30 5.11
CA LEU A 61 -1.20 -8.03 5.27
C LEU A 61 -1.42 -9.53 5.50
N GLU A 62 -2.57 -9.92 6.05
CA GLU A 62 -2.92 -11.33 6.25
C GLU A 62 -3.17 -12.01 4.91
N ALA A 63 -4.02 -11.42 4.06
CA ALA A 63 -4.25 -11.96 2.72
C ALA A 63 -2.96 -11.94 1.89
N ALA A 64 -2.15 -10.88 1.98
CA ALA A 64 -0.85 -10.81 1.30
C ALA A 64 0.07 -11.98 1.71
N THR A 65 0.17 -12.25 3.02
CA THR A 65 0.97 -13.36 3.57
C THR A 65 0.46 -14.71 3.08
N HIS A 66 -0.87 -14.91 3.10
CA HIS A 66 -1.48 -16.15 2.64
C HIS A 66 -1.25 -16.41 1.14
N GLN A 67 -1.31 -15.39 0.28
CA GLN A 67 -0.97 -15.56 -1.14
C GLN A 67 0.50 -15.94 -1.32
N LEU A 68 1.42 -15.29 -0.59
CA LEU A 68 2.84 -15.63 -0.67
C LEU A 68 3.13 -17.04 -0.14
N GLN A 69 2.41 -17.53 0.86
CA GLN A 69 2.55 -18.91 1.34
C GLN A 69 2.19 -19.92 0.23
N LYS A 70 1.11 -19.68 -0.52
CA LYS A 70 0.78 -20.49 -1.71
C LYS A 70 1.87 -20.40 -2.78
N GLY A 71 2.41 -19.20 -3.02
CA GLY A 71 3.54 -19.02 -3.94
C GLY A 71 4.79 -19.79 -3.53
N GLN A 72 5.04 -19.95 -2.23
CA GLN A 72 6.15 -20.73 -1.69
C GLN A 72 5.97 -22.24 -1.90
N GLU A 73 4.76 -22.77 -1.77
CA GLU A 73 4.44 -24.16 -2.06
C GLU A 73 4.77 -24.51 -3.53
N GLU A 74 4.45 -23.62 -4.46
CA GLU A 74 4.79 -23.76 -5.88
C GLU A 74 6.32 -23.70 -6.13
N LEU A 75 7.04 -22.84 -5.41
CA LEU A 75 8.50 -22.74 -5.48
C LEU A 75 9.23 -23.98 -4.96
N SER A 76 8.59 -24.78 -4.12
CA SER A 76 9.17 -26.03 -3.60
C SER A 76 9.17 -27.19 -4.61
N GLY A 77 8.52 -27.00 -5.77
CA GLY A 77 8.47 -27.97 -6.87
C GLY A 77 9.73 -28.00 -7.76
N GLN A 78 9.89 -29.08 -8.54
CA GLN A 78 11.06 -29.35 -9.39
C GLN A 78 11.28 -28.36 -10.56
N ALA A 79 10.40 -27.37 -10.76
CA ALA A 79 10.41 -26.43 -11.88
C ALA A 79 10.48 -24.94 -11.46
N ALA A 80 10.92 -24.65 -10.23
CA ALA A 80 11.01 -23.28 -9.75
C ALA A 80 12.07 -22.47 -10.51
N PHE A 81 11.62 -21.43 -11.20
CA PHE A 81 12.48 -20.51 -11.91
C PHE A 81 13.14 -19.55 -10.90
N LEU A 82 14.47 -19.39 -10.99
CA LEU A 82 15.25 -18.57 -10.05
C LEU A 82 14.70 -17.13 -9.95
N GLY A 83 14.25 -16.57 -11.07
CA GLY A 83 13.61 -15.25 -11.12
C GLY A 83 12.37 -15.11 -10.23
N SER A 84 11.51 -16.14 -10.22
CA SER A 84 10.29 -16.14 -9.42
C SER A 84 10.59 -16.21 -7.92
N ARG A 85 11.72 -16.83 -7.54
CA ARG A 85 12.19 -16.83 -6.14
C ARG A 85 12.62 -15.43 -5.69
N ALA A 86 13.37 -14.70 -6.52
CA ALA A 86 13.79 -13.34 -6.20
C ALA A 86 12.59 -12.39 -6.00
N ARG A 87 11.61 -12.42 -6.91
CA ARG A 87 10.34 -11.67 -6.77
C ARG A 87 9.58 -12.02 -5.51
N TRP A 88 9.46 -13.30 -5.21
CA TRP A 88 8.81 -13.76 -3.99
C TRP A 88 9.51 -13.25 -2.73
N CYS A 89 10.85 -13.33 -2.67
CA CYS A 89 11.64 -12.83 -1.55
C CYS A 89 11.43 -11.32 -1.36
N MET A 90 11.44 -10.54 -2.43
CA MET A 90 11.17 -9.09 -2.35
C MET A 90 9.74 -8.78 -1.88
N ALA A 91 8.73 -9.46 -2.41
CA ALA A 91 7.34 -9.26 -2.01
C ALA A 91 7.13 -9.62 -0.53
N MET A 92 7.69 -10.76 -0.09
CA MET A 92 7.65 -11.17 1.32
C MET A 92 8.42 -10.20 2.21
N ALA A 93 9.57 -9.69 1.78
CA ALA A 93 10.31 -8.68 2.55
C ALA A 93 9.47 -7.43 2.79
N ARG A 94 8.72 -6.96 1.80
CA ARG A 94 7.80 -5.81 1.94
C ARG A 94 6.64 -6.09 2.89
N VAL A 95 6.12 -7.33 2.91
CA VAL A 95 5.08 -7.76 3.87
C VAL A 95 5.65 -7.83 5.29
N ARG A 96 6.84 -8.42 5.47
CA ARG A 96 7.53 -8.48 6.77
C ARG A 96 7.84 -7.11 7.32
N LEU A 97 8.35 -6.21 6.49
CA LEU A 97 8.55 -4.81 6.86
C LEU A 97 7.24 -4.16 7.31
N ALA A 98 6.15 -4.42 6.60
CA ALA A 98 4.84 -3.88 6.95
C ALA A 98 4.26 -4.41 8.27
N GLN A 99 4.67 -5.62 8.65
CA GLN A 99 4.35 -6.29 9.92
C GLN A 99 5.29 -5.88 11.07
N GLY A 100 6.26 -4.99 10.84
CA GLY A 100 7.23 -4.57 11.86
C GLY A 100 8.43 -5.50 12.02
N ASP A 101 8.74 -6.35 11.03
CA ASP A 101 9.90 -7.24 11.01
C ASP A 101 10.94 -6.78 9.96
N PRO A 102 11.69 -5.70 10.24
CA PRO A 102 12.73 -5.21 9.32
C PRO A 102 13.93 -6.17 9.23
N GLY A 103 14.20 -6.96 10.28
CA GLY A 103 15.28 -7.94 10.30
C GLY A 103 15.02 -9.06 9.29
N GLY A 104 13.86 -9.71 9.39
CA GLY A 104 13.44 -10.74 8.43
C GLY A 104 13.28 -10.19 7.00
N ALA A 105 12.86 -8.93 6.85
CA ALA A 105 12.84 -8.27 5.55
C ALA A 105 14.24 -8.16 4.92
N LEU A 106 15.25 -7.75 5.68
CA LEU A 106 16.64 -7.63 5.19
C LEU A 106 17.25 -8.98 4.81
N GLU A 107 16.96 -10.05 5.57
CA GLU A 107 17.39 -11.42 5.26
C GLU A 107 16.82 -11.89 3.90
N LEU A 108 15.53 -11.66 3.67
CA LEU A 108 14.87 -12.00 2.40
C LEU A 108 15.44 -11.20 1.22
N LEU A 109 15.75 -9.91 1.42
CA LEU A 109 16.38 -9.11 0.38
C LEU A 109 17.82 -9.56 0.09
N GLN A 110 18.55 -10.05 1.09
CA GLN A 110 19.87 -10.65 0.89
C GLN A 110 19.79 -11.93 0.05
N GLU A 111 18.76 -12.76 0.29
CA GLU A 111 18.49 -13.93 -0.54
C GLU A 111 18.18 -13.52 -1.99
N ALA A 112 17.30 -12.53 -2.18
CA ALA A 112 16.94 -12.03 -3.50
C ALA A 112 18.15 -11.58 -4.33
N GLU A 113 19.11 -10.86 -3.73
CA GLU A 113 20.35 -10.44 -4.41
C GLU A 113 21.24 -11.61 -4.86
N GLY A 114 21.26 -12.69 -4.07
CA GLY A 114 22.00 -13.91 -4.42
C GLY A 114 21.43 -14.62 -5.64
N VAL A 115 20.12 -14.48 -5.86
CA VAL A 115 19.37 -15.17 -6.91
C VAL A 115 19.18 -14.32 -8.17
N ALA A 116 19.07 -12.98 -8.04
CA ALA A 116 18.70 -12.04 -9.11
C ALA A 116 19.73 -11.89 -10.25
N ARG A 117 20.94 -12.45 -10.15
CA ARG A 117 22.00 -12.27 -11.17
C ARG A 117 21.74 -12.96 -12.52
N ARG A 118 20.60 -13.64 -12.72
CA ARG A 118 20.33 -14.47 -13.92
C ARG A 118 18.87 -14.45 -14.41
N ASP A 119 18.13 -13.36 -14.26
CA ASP A 119 16.75 -13.27 -14.76
C ASP A 119 16.63 -12.47 -16.07
N ALA A 120 15.70 -12.88 -16.94
CA ALA A 120 15.36 -12.28 -18.22
C ALA A 120 14.33 -11.13 -18.10
N PHE A 121 13.68 -10.98 -16.94
CA PHE A 121 12.72 -9.91 -16.67
C PHE A 121 13.37 -8.83 -15.79
N PRO A 122 13.66 -7.64 -16.32
CA PRO A 122 14.21 -6.55 -15.51
C PRO A 122 13.18 -6.12 -14.47
N GLU A 123 13.47 -6.39 -13.20
CA GLU A 123 12.69 -5.88 -12.08
C GLU A 123 12.94 -4.38 -11.93
N TRP A 124 11.86 -3.60 -11.87
CA TRP A 124 11.95 -2.15 -11.67
C TRP A 124 12.28 -1.79 -10.22
N ARG A 125 12.03 -2.70 -9.26
CA ARG A 125 12.47 -2.60 -7.87
C ARG A 125 13.70 -3.46 -7.67
N THR A 126 14.80 -2.87 -7.21
CA THR A 126 16.00 -3.63 -6.87
C THR A 126 16.01 -3.99 -5.39
N PRO A 127 16.51 -5.18 -4.99
CA PRO A 127 16.69 -5.52 -3.59
C PRO A 127 17.53 -4.49 -2.83
N ALA A 128 18.57 -3.96 -3.48
CA ALA A 128 19.48 -2.97 -2.90
C ALA A 128 18.75 -1.65 -2.57
N ALA A 129 17.89 -1.14 -3.47
CA ALA A 129 17.08 0.04 -3.19
C ALA A 129 16.07 -0.20 -2.06
N LEU A 130 15.46 -1.39 -1.99
CA LEU A 130 14.56 -1.76 -0.89
C LEU A 130 15.31 -1.77 0.46
N LYS A 131 16.54 -2.30 0.51
CA LYS A 131 17.39 -2.24 1.72
C LYS A 131 17.67 -0.80 2.13
N ALA A 132 17.99 0.08 1.17
CA ALA A 132 18.20 1.49 1.45
C ALA A 132 16.96 2.17 2.05
N ARG A 133 15.75 1.85 1.56
CA ARG A 133 14.50 2.34 2.16
C ARG A 133 14.28 1.82 3.58
N ILE A 134 14.63 0.56 3.87
CA ILE A 134 14.55 0.00 5.23
C ILE A 134 15.52 0.72 6.17
N TRP A 135 16.78 0.93 5.75
CA TRP A 135 17.76 1.67 6.53
C TRP A 135 17.30 3.11 6.81
N LEU A 136 16.73 3.78 5.80
CA LEU A 136 16.16 5.10 5.97
C LEU A 136 15.06 5.12 7.04
N GLY A 137 14.15 4.16 7.02
CA GLY A 137 13.09 3.99 8.03
C GLY A 137 13.62 3.71 9.44
N GLN A 138 14.79 3.06 9.55
CA GLN A 138 15.50 2.83 10.81
C GLN A 138 16.34 4.04 11.28
N GLY A 139 16.28 5.17 10.58
CA GLY A 139 17.10 6.36 10.87
C GLY A 139 18.57 6.22 10.47
N ARG A 140 18.94 5.15 9.75
CA ARG A 140 20.29 4.88 9.26
C ARG A 140 20.56 5.62 7.94
N LEU A 141 20.57 6.95 8.02
CA LEU A 141 20.74 7.82 6.86
C LEU A 141 22.08 7.59 6.15
N ALA A 142 23.17 7.39 6.90
CA ALA A 142 24.50 7.16 6.36
C ALA A 142 24.59 5.90 5.47
N ASP A 143 23.96 4.79 5.88
CA ASP A 143 23.93 3.56 5.08
C ASP A 143 23.14 3.74 3.78
N SER A 144 22.04 4.49 3.85
CA SER A 144 21.19 4.82 2.68
C SER A 144 21.94 5.70 1.68
N LEU A 145 22.66 6.72 2.17
CA LEU A 145 23.55 7.56 1.36
C LEU A 145 24.70 6.75 0.75
N GLY A 146 25.30 5.83 1.51
CA GLY A 146 26.35 4.93 1.02
C GLY A 146 25.87 4.04 -0.12
N TRP A 147 24.62 3.56 -0.06
CA TRP A 147 24.00 2.86 -1.19
C TRP A 147 23.88 3.76 -2.43
N ALA A 148 23.37 4.98 -2.28
CA ALA A 148 23.21 5.91 -3.39
C ALA A 148 24.55 6.22 -4.09
N GLN A 149 25.62 6.40 -3.31
CA GLN A 149 26.98 6.59 -3.81
C GLN A 149 27.49 5.34 -4.54
N THR A 150 27.28 4.15 -3.98
CA THR A 150 27.70 2.88 -4.59
C THR A 150 27.00 2.64 -5.93
N GLN A 151 25.75 3.05 -6.06
CA GLN A 151 24.98 2.97 -7.31
C GLN A 151 25.26 4.13 -8.28
N ASN A 152 26.15 5.07 -7.92
CA ASN A 152 26.44 6.29 -8.67
C ASN A 152 25.14 7.00 -9.12
N LEU A 153 24.24 7.23 -8.16
CA LEU A 153 22.98 7.94 -8.40
C LEU A 153 23.19 9.44 -8.21
N SER A 154 22.67 10.24 -9.16
CA SER A 154 22.69 11.70 -9.09
C SER A 154 21.32 12.30 -9.39
N PRO A 155 20.93 13.41 -8.75
CA PRO A 155 19.75 14.19 -9.15
C PRO A 155 19.78 14.63 -10.62
N ASP A 156 20.98 14.82 -11.19
CA ASP A 156 21.17 15.27 -12.57
C ASP A 156 21.10 14.14 -13.61
N ASP A 157 20.93 12.89 -13.16
CA ASP A 157 20.87 11.73 -14.06
C ASP A 157 19.73 11.87 -15.09
N ALA A 158 19.94 11.29 -16.28
CA ALA A 158 18.86 11.08 -17.22
C ALA A 158 17.84 10.10 -16.63
N LEU A 159 16.57 10.51 -16.59
CA LEU A 159 15.50 9.69 -16.04
C LEU A 159 15.15 8.55 -17.00
N SER A 160 14.98 7.36 -16.46
CA SER A 160 14.53 6.20 -17.22
C SER A 160 13.67 5.31 -16.34
N TYR A 161 12.69 4.64 -16.93
CA TYR A 161 11.82 3.71 -16.20
C TYR A 161 12.61 2.62 -15.46
N ARG A 162 13.76 2.18 -15.99
CA ARG A 162 14.60 1.15 -15.37
C ARG A 162 15.22 1.59 -14.04
N ARG A 163 15.62 2.86 -13.92
CA ARG A 163 16.26 3.40 -12.70
C ARG A 163 15.29 4.18 -11.82
N GLU A 164 14.02 4.24 -12.20
CA GLU A 164 13.04 5.06 -11.52
C GLU A 164 12.96 4.78 -10.02
N PHE A 165 12.85 3.50 -9.64
CA PHE A 165 12.74 3.16 -8.22
C PHE A 165 13.96 3.61 -7.43
N ASP A 166 15.14 3.50 -8.03
CA ASP A 166 16.40 3.94 -7.45
C ASP A 166 16.42 5.48 -7.32
N HIS A 167 15.95 6.20 -8.34
CA HIS A 167 15.86 7.66 -8.34
C HIS A 167 14.82 8.21 -7.35
N ILE A 168 13.64 7.58 -7.24
CA ILE A 168 12.67 7.92 -6.19
C ILE A 168 13.29 7.63 -4.82
N THR A 169 14.01 6.51 -4.65
CA THR A 169 14.70 6.20 -3.39
C THR A 169 15.76 7.25 -3.06
N LEU A 170 16.55 7.72 -4.04
CA LEU A 170 17.47 8.84 -3.86
C LEU A 170 16.72 10.10 -3.40
N ALA A 171 15.58 10.43 -4.02
CA ALA A 171 14.79 11.59 -3.62
C ALA A 171 14.30 11.48 -2.17
N LYS A 172 13.85 10.30 -1.73
CA LYS A 172 13.49 10.05 -0.31
C LYS A 172 14.67 10.30 0.63
N ILE A 173 15.85 9.85 0.26
CA ILE A 173 17.08 10.03 1.05
C ILE A 173 17.44 11.52 1.16
N LEU A 174 17.38 12.26 0.05
CA LEU A 174 17.67 13.71 0.02
C LEU A 174 16.66 14.51 0.85
N VAL A 175 15.36 14.19 0.76
CA VAL A 175 14.33 14.85 1.58
C VAL A 175 14.54 14.55 3.06
N ALA A 176 14.87 13.31 3.42
CA ALA A 176 15.18 12.95 4.80
C ALA A 176 16.44 13.68 5.32
N GLN A 177 17.50 13.76 4.51
CA GLN A 177 18.71 14.50 4.82
C GLN A 177 18.41 15.98 5.07
N TYR A 178 17.68 16.62 4.16
CA TYR A 178 17.29 18.02 4.32
C TYR A 178 16.50 18.26 5.61
N ARG A 179 15.55 17.38 5.94
CA ARG A 179 14.74 17.51 7.16
C ARG A 179 15.54 17.31 8.45
N GLN A 180 16.64 16.55 8.41
CA GLN A 180 17.52 16.35 9.57
C GLN A 180 18.56 17.48 9.73
N GLU A 181 19.17 17.89 8.63
CA GLU A 181 20.33 18.79 8.64
C GLU A 181 19.96 20.26 8.41
N GLN A 182 18.73 20.55 7.96
CA GLN A 182 18.25 21.88 7.52
C GLN A 182 19.20 22.58 6.53
N HIS A 183 19.95 21.80 5.75
CA HIS A 183 20.94 22.33 4.82
C HIS A 183 20.26 22.89 3.56
N GLU A 184 20.05 24.22 3.52
CA GLU A 184 19.43 24.93 2.39
C GLU A 184 20.12 24.68 1.04
N ALA A 185 21.43 24.38 1.03
CA ALA A 185 22.19 24.13 -0.20
C ALA A 185 21.69 22.93 -1.03
N GLN A 186 21.03 21.95 -0.40
CA GLN A 186 20.49 20.77 -1.09
C GLN A 186 19.02 20.92 -1.50
N LEU A 187 18.39 22.04 -1.13
CA LEU A 187 16.96 22.26 -1.31
C LEU A 187 16.56 22.39 -2.78
N GLN A 188 17.24 23.26 -3.51
CA GLN A 188 16.94 23.54 -4.91
C GLN A 188 17.19 22.30 -5.81
N PRO A 189 18.29 21.55 -5.65
CA PRO A 189 18.48 20.30 -6.38
C PRO A 189 17.40 19.25 -6.08
N ALA A 190 16.99 19.10 -4.82
CA ALA A 190 15.94 18.14 -4.45
C ALA A 190 14.58 18.50 -5.07
N HIS A 191 14.23 19.80 -5.07
CA HIS A 191 13.00 20.28 -5.71
C HIS A 191 12.97 20.00 -7.21
N LEU A 192 14.00 20.45 -7.93
CA LEU A 192 14.10 20.25 -9.38
C LEU A 192 14.08 18.76 -9.74
N PHE A 193 14.70 17.92 -8.92
CA PHE A 193 14.73 16.48 -9.14
C PHE A 193 13.35 15.84 -8.96
N LEU A 194 12.62 16.20 -7.89
CA LEU A 194 11.25 15.74 -7.66
C LEU A 194 10.30 16.21 -8.77
N GLU A 195 10.42 17.45 -9.25
CA GLU A 195 9.62 17.96 -10.39
C GLU A 195 9.87 17.16 -11.66
N ARG A 196 11.15 16.88 -11.99
CA ARG A 196 11.51 16.07 -13.16
C ARG A 196 10.98 14.65 -13.04
N LEU A 197 11.06 14.04 -11.85
CA LEU A 197 10.50 12.71 -11.58
C LEU A 197 8.98 12.70 -11.73
N GLN A 198 8.30 13.72 -11.20
CA GLN A 198 6.84 13.87 -11.29
C GLN A 198 6.40 13.96 -12.75
N GLN A 199 7.03 14.82 -13.55
CA GLN A 199 6.73 14.95 -14.98
C GLN A 199 6.94 13.63 -15.73
N ALA A 200 8.03 12.91 -15.44
CA ALA A 200 8.30 11.61 -16.06
C ALA A 200 7.26 10.55 -15.64
N ALA A 201 6.72 10.62 -14.41
CA ALA A 201 5.70 9.74 -13.88
C ALA A 201 4.30 10.03 -14.44
N GLU A 202 3.99 11.29 -14.70
CA GLU A 202 2.77 11.73 -15.37
C GLU A 202 2.74 11.27 -16.83
N VAL A 203 3.81 11.55 -17.59
CA VAL A 203 3.92 11.11 -18.99
C VAL A 203 3.87 9.58 -19.12
N GLY A 204 4.40 8.87 -18.12
CA GLY A 204 4.38 7.40 -18.08
C GLY A 204 3.10 6.79 -17.55
N GLU A 205 2.11 7.58 -17.10
CA GLU A 205 0.88 7.11 -16.44
C GLU A 205 1.14 6.15 -15.27
N ARG A 206 2.17 6.41 -14.48
CA ARG A 206 2.60 5.55 -13.37
C ARG A 206 2.13 6.15 -12.05
N ARG A 207 0.85 5.95 -11.76
CA ARG A 207 0.16 6.57 -10.62
C ARG A 207 0.83 6.28 -9.28
N GLY A 208 1.31 5.05 -9.05
CA GLY A 208 2.02 4.69 -7.81
C GLY A 208 3.29 5.54 -7.58
N SER A 209 4.07 5.78 -8.63
CA SER A 209 5.23 6.66 -8.56
C SER A 209 4.85 8.11 -8.29
N GLN A 210 3.79 8.61 -8.95
CA GLN A 210 3.28 9.97 -8.72
C GLN A 210 2.89 10.18 -7.25
N ILE A 211 2.19 9.20 -6.65
CA ILE A 211 1.82 9.25 -5.22
C ILE A 211 3.09 9.33 -4.36
N GLU A 212 4.08 8.45 -4.57
CA GLU A 212 5.33 8.49 -3.80
C GLU A 212 6.05 9.84 -3.93
N ILE A 213 6.12 10.40 -5.14
CA ILE A 213 6.81 11.67 -5.41
C ILE A 213 6.08 12.84 -4.75
N LEU A 214 4.76 12.92 -4.85
CA LEU A 214 3.94 13.94 -4.20
C LEU A 214 4.07 13.88 -2.67
N LEU A 215 4.14 12.68 -2.09
CA LEU A 215 4.42 12.52 -0.65
C LEU A 215 5.79 13.10 -0.28
N GLN A 216 6.83 12.87 -1.11
CA GLN A 216 8.15 13.48 -0.86
C GLN A 216 8.16 15.00 -1.05
N GLN A 217 7.43 15.53 -2.05
CA GLN A 217 7.26 16.97 -2.23
C GLN A 217 6.57 17.60 -1.02
N SER A 218 5.52 16.96 -0.51
CA SER A 218 4.82 17.40 0.71
C SER A 218 5.78 17.50 1.91
N LEU A 219 6.61 16.47 2.13
CA LEU A 219 7.61 16.46 3.19
C LEU A 219 8.72 17.50 2.99
N LEU A 220 9.10 17.76 1.74
CA LEU A 220 10.09 18.79 1.41
C LEU A 220 9.55 20.20 1.71
N TYR A 221 8.31 20.50 1.29
CA TYR A 221 7.64 21.77 1.59
C TYR A 221 7.41 21.96 3.10
N GLU A 222 7.06 20.90 3.83
CA GLU A 222 6.95 20.93 5.30
C GLU A 222 8.27 21.33 5.95
N GLY A 223 9.38 20.73 5.49
CA GLY A 223 10.72 21.08 5.96
C GLY A 223 11.13 22.53 5.67
N GLN A 224 10.56 23.15 4.63
CA GLN A 224 10.76 24.56 4.29
C GLN A 224 9.90 25.52 5.12
N GLY A 225 8.97 25.00 5.92
CA GLY A 225 7.95 25.80 6.60
C GLY A 225 6.79 26.23 5.70
N ASP A 226 6.74 25.78 4.44
CA ASP A 226 5.66 26.11 3.50
C ASP A 226 4.50 25.13 3.67
N SER A 227 3.66 25.42 4.66
CA SER A 227 2.53 24.56 5.01
C SER A 227 1.48 24.47 3.89
N GLU A 228 1.27 25.54 3.13
CA GLU A 228 0.25 25.59 2.08
C GLU A 228 0.60 24.62 0.94
N ARG A 229 1.83 24.69 0.42
CA ARG A 229 2.28 23.73 -0.61
C ARG A 229 2.43 22.31 -0.07
N ALA A 230 2.82 22.16 1.20
CA ALA A 230 2.90 20.83 1.83
C ALA A 230 1.53 20.13 1.87
N PHE A 231 0.47 20.83 2.29
CA PHE A 231 -0.88 20.25 2.33
C PHE A 231 -1.46 20.05 0.93
N THR A 232 -1.21 20.96 -0.01
CA THR A 232 -1.66 20.81 -1.41
C THR A 232 -1.08 19.54 -2.03
N ALA A 233 0.24 19.34 -1.95
CA ALA A 233 0.88 18.13 -2.48
C ALA A 233 0.40 16.84 -1.79
N LEU A 234 0.10 16.91 -0.48
CA LEU A 234 -0.47 15.77 0.25
C LEU A 234 -1.90 15.46 -0.23
N GLU A 235 -2.74 16.47 -0.39
CA GLU A 235 -4.12 16.31 -0.86
C GLU A 235 -4.15 15.73 -2.29
N ASP A 236 -3.29 16.22 -3.18
CA ASP A 236 -3.11 15.67 -4.53
C ASP A 236 -2.69 14.19 -4.50
N ALA A 237 -1.75 13.82 -3.63
CA ALA A 237 -1.35 12.42 -3.45
C ALA A 237 -2.52 11.55 -3.00
N LEU A 238 -3.34 12.04 -2.06
CA LEU A 238 -4.49 11.31 -1.53
C LEU A 238 -5.61 11.18 -2.57
N HIS A 239 -5.85 12.20 -3.39
CA HIS A 239 -6.81 12.12 -4.50
C HIS A 239 -6.41 11.08 -5.57
N LEU A 240 -5.11 10.90 -5.82
CA LEU A 240 -4.63 9.83 -6.70
C LEU A 240 -4.71 8.45 -6.04
N ALA A 241 -4.51 8.38 -4.72
CA ALA A 241 -4.44 7.14 -3.97
C ALA A 241 -5.82 6.53 -3.65
N GLU A 242 -6.82 7.38 -3.38
CA GLU A 242 -8.15 7.01 -2.91
C GLU A 242 -8.93 6.10 -3.88
N PRO A 243 -9.01 6.37 -5.20
CA PRO A 243 -9.83 5.55 -6.11
C PRO A 243 -9.38 4.09 -6.20
N GLU A 244 -8.11 3.81 -5.92
CA GLU A 244 -7.51 2.47 -5.98
C GLU A 244 -7.27 1.88 -4.58
N ASN A 245 -7.60 2.64 -3.54
CA ASN A 245 -7.41 2.33 -2.13
C ASN A 245 -5.95 2.01 -1.77
N TYR A 246 -5.01 2.80 -2.28
CA TYR A 246 -3.61 2.72 -1.87
C TYR A 246 -3.49 3.05 -0.38
N SER A 247 -2.96 2.16 0.44
CA SER A 247 -2.77 2.42 1.87
C SER A 247 -1.30 2.37 2.25
N ARG A 248 -0.58 1.32 1.82
CA ARG A 248 0.82 1.14 2.24
C ARG A 248 1.77 2.17 1.68
N LEU A 249 1.57 2.68 0.46
CA LEU A 249 2.40 3.78 -0.05
C LEU A 249 2.43 4.99 0.88
N ILE A 250 1.34 5.26 1.60
CA ILE A 250 1.22 6.38 2.52
C ILE A 250 1.66 5.97 3.94
N ILE A 251 1.22 4.79 4.40
CA ILE A 251 1.54 4.28 5.73
C ILE A 251 3.03 4.02 5.89
N ASP A 252 3.69 3.50 4.86
CA ASP A 252 5.12 3.18 4.85
C ASP A 252 6.00 4.45 4.99
N GLU A 253 5.49 5.65 4.73
CA GLU A 253 6.21 6.91 4.99
C GLU A 253 6.31 7.25 6.49
N GLY A 254 5.46 6.64 7.32
CA GLY A 254 5.55 6.71 8.77
C GLY A 254 5.16 8.05 9.40
N GLN A 255 5.82 8.36 10.52
CA GLN A 255 5.49 9.50 11.40
C GLN A 255 5.45 10.88 10.71
N PRO A 256 6.34 11.22 9.75
CA PRO A 256 6.27 12.49 9.04
C PRO A 256 4.93 12.75 8.35
N ILE A 257 4.44 11.77 7.58
CA ILE A 257 3.15 11.88 6.89
C ILE A 257 1.98 11.78 7.87
N LEU A 258 2.07 10.92 8.90
CA LEU A 258 1.03 10.85 9.94
C LEU A 258 0.78 12.21 10.61
N LYS A 259 1.83 12.98 10.90
CA LYS A 259 1.72 14.32 11.49
C LYS A 259 0.99 15.29 10.56
N LEU A 260 1.22 15.20 9.25
CA LEU A 260 0.55 16.02 8.26
C LEU A 260 -0.91 15.60 8.09
N LEU A 261 -1.20 14.30 7.97
CA LEU A 261 -2.57 13.77 7.88
C LEU A 261 -3.46 14.20 9.05
N LYS A 262 -2.92 14.21 10.29
CA LYS A 262 -3.66 14.67 11.47
C LYS A 262 -4.04 16.16 11.44
N LYS A 263 -3.31 16.97 10.68
CA LYS A 263 -3.53 18.42 10.55
C LYS A 263 -4.32 18.77 9.27
N LEU A 264 -4.38 17.85 8.32
CA LEU A 264 -5.04 18.05 7.04
C LEU A 264 -6.55 18.27 7.27
N LYS A 265 -7.08 19.31 6.64
CA LYS A 265 -8.51 19.60 6.62
C LYS A 265 -9.00 19.32 5.22
N VAL A 266 -9.85 18.31 5.09
CA VAL A 266 -10.39 17.89 3.80
C VAL A 266 -11.84 18.31 3.71
N ALA A 267 -12.26 18.91 2.60
CA ALA A 267 -13.66 19.28 2.38
C ALA A 267 -14.50 18.14 1.76
N ASP A 268 -13.87 17.31 0.94
CA ASP A 268 -14.50 16.17 0.27
C ASP A 268 -14.81 15.03 1.26
N ALA A 269 -16.07 14.64 1.37
CA ALA A 269 -16.53 13.61 2.30
C ALA A 269 -15.93 12.21 2.01
N ARG A 270 -15.73 11.86 0.74
CA ARG A 270 -15.12 10.58 0.34
C ARG A 270 -13.66 10.54 0.79
N LEU A 271 -12.94 11.62 0.54
CA LEU A 271 -11.54 11.73 0.93
C LEU A 271 -11.37 11.81 2.46
N GLN A 272 -12.31 12.42 3.19
CA GLN A 272 -12.35 12.39 4.66
C GLN A 272 -12.42 10.95 5.22
N VAL A 273 -13.30 10.11 4.66
CA VAL A 273 -13.41 8.70 5.07
C VAL A 273 -12.11 7.94 4.81
N TYR A 274 -11.51 8.16 3.64
CA TYR A 274 -10.25 7.54 3.28
C TYR A 274 -9.10 7.96 4.21
N VAL A 275 -8.95 9.27 4.50
CA VAL A 275 -7.97 9.78 5.47
C VAL A 275 -8.21 9.19 6.86
N HIS A 276 -9.47 9.07 7.29
CA HIS A 276 -9.81 8.43 8.56
C HIS A 276 -9.34 6.97 8.61
N ASN A 277 -9.59 6.19 7.56
CA ASN A 277 -9.14 4.80 7.46
C ASN A 277 -7.60 4.69 7.52
N LEU A 278 -6.88 5.60 6.83
CA LEU A 278 -5.42 5.65 6.92
C LEU A 278 -4.96 5.93 8.35
N LEU A 279 -5.56 6.91 9.04
CA LEU A 279 -5.22 7.24 10.43
C LEU A 279 -5.47 6.06 11.39
N LEU A 280 -6.55 5.29 11.20
CA LEU A 280 -6.79 4.06 11.95
C LEU A 280 -5.71 3.01 11.67
N ALA A 281 -5.37 2.80 10.40
CA ALA A 281 -4.33 1.84 10.02
C ALA A 281 -2.95 2.21 10.58
N PHE A 282 -2.61 3.50 10.66
CA PHE A 282 -1.40 3.97 11.35
C PHE A 282 -1.37 3.59 12.84
N ASN A 283 -2.51 3.65 13.54
CA ASN A 283 -2.58 3.30 14.97
C ASN A 283 -2.50 1.80 15.24
N GLN A 284 -2.81 0.96 14.25
CA GLN A 284 -2.74 -0.49 14.34
C GLN A 284 -1.36 -1.04 13.98
N GLN A 285 -0.42 -0.20 13.55
CA GLN A 285 0.95 -0.66 13.32
C GLN A 285 1.63 -1.04 14.63
N PRO A 286 2.36 -2.17 14.67
CA PRO A 286 3.18 -2.51 15.82
C PRO A 286 4.27 -1.44 15.98
N THR A 287 4.09 -0.55 16.96
CA THR A 287 5.12 0.40 17.36
C THR A 287 6.05 -0.27 18.37
N ASP A 288 7.36 -0.12 18.20
CA ASP A 288 8.40 -0.61 19.13
C ASP A 288 8.29 -0.05 20.57
N ASP A 289 7.39 0.90 20.82
CA ASP A 289 7.34 1.73 22.03
C ASP A 289 6.09 1.53 22.93
N GLN A 290 5.37 0.40 22.84
CA GLN A 290 4.32 0.10 23.83
C GLN A 290 4.66 -1.10 24.74
N PRO A 291 4.82 -0.89 26.05
CA PRO A 291 4.88 -1.98 27.01
C PRO A 291 3.52 -2.71 27.04
N ALA A 292 3.60 -4.04 27.06
CA ALA A 292 2.46 -4.94 27.17
C ALA A 292 1.53 -4.54 28.33
N GLY A 293 0.35 -3.97 28.01
CA GLY A 293 -0.72 -3.78 28.98
C GLY A 293 -1.50 -2.48 28.86
N SER A 294 -2.34 -2.35 27.82
CA SER A 294 -3.65 -1.70 27.96
C SER A 294 -4.52 -2.04 26.75
N ILE A 295 -5.33 -3.08 26.90
CA ILE A 295 -6.40 -3.39 25.95
C ILE A 295 -7.52 -2.38 26.20
N VAL A 296 -7.49 -1.26 25.49
CA VAL A 296 -8.72 -0.52 25.17
C VAL A 296 -9.11 -1.01 23.79
N GLN A 297 -10.05 -1.96 23.71
CA GLN A 297 -10.47 -2.58 22.45
C GLN A 297 -11.07 -1.54 21.49
N PRO A 298 -10.45 -1.27 20.32
CA PRO A 298 -11.17 -0.76 19.16
C PRO A 298 -11.77 -1.96 18.42
N LEU A 299 -12.84 -1.72 17.65
CA LEU A 299 -13.62 -2.70 16.89
C LEU A 299 -12.75 -3.81 16.25
N ILE A 300 -13.15 -5.06 16.46
CA ILE A 300 -12.41 -6.26 16.04
C ILE A 300 -12.24 -6.32 14.51
N GLU A 301 -13.15 -5.70 13.74
CA GLU A 301 -13.05 -5.57 12.29
C GLU A 301 -13.76 -4.29 11.80
N PRO A 302 -13.20 -3.54 10.84
CA PRO A 302 -13.90 -2.43 10.22
C PRO A 302 -15.14 -2.90 9.43
N LEU A 303 -16.18 -2.06 9.40
CA LEU A 303 -17.35 -2.28 8.56
C LEU A 303 -16.99 -2.07 7.09
N SER A 304 -17.46 -2.97 6.21
CA SER A 304 -17.36 -2.75 4.77
C SER A 304 -18.23 -1.59 4.31
N GLU A 305 -17.94 -0.99 3.15
CA GLU A 305 -18.77 0.08 2.55
C GLU A 305 -20.25 -0.32 2.49
N ARG A 306 -20.52 -1.56 2.11
CA ARG A 306 -21.89 -2.08 2.02
C ARG A 306 -22.56 -2.23 3.39
N GLU A 307 -21.79 -2.56 4.42
CA GLU A 307 -22.28 -2.62 5.80
C GLU A 307 -22.52 -1.21 6.38
N LEU A 308 -21.72 -0.21 5.98
CA LEU A 308 -21.93 1.19 6.34
C LEU A 308 -23.20 1.77 5.70
N GLU A 309 -23.43 1.53 4.40
CA GLU A 309 -24.67 1.93 3.73
C GLU A 309 -25.90 1.33 4.42
N VAL A 310 -25.83 0.04 4.77
CA VAL A 310 -26.91 -0.63 5.52
C VAL A 310 -27.07 -0.01 6.91
N LEU A 311 -25.98 0.29 7.61
CA LEU A 311 -25.99 0.91 8.94
C LEU A 311 -26.58 2.34 8.92
N GLN A 312 -26.31 3.14 7.89
CA GLN A 312 -26.90 4.48 7.70
C GLN A 312 -28.43 4.38 7.55
N LEU A 313 -28.91 3.51 6.66
CA LEU A 313 -30.36 3.31 6.49
C LEU A 313 -31.02 2.71 7.75
N VAL A 314 -30.27 1.91 8.52
CA VAL A 314 -30.71 1.44 9.84
C VAL A 314 -30.86 2.60 10.83
N ALA A 315 -29.95 3.56 10.81
CA ALA A 315 -29.99 4.75 11.66
C ALA A 315 -31.13 5.71 11.29
N GLU A 316 -31.45 5.82 10.00
CA GLU A 316 -32.61 6.55 9.46
C GLU A 316 -33.97 5.92 9.85
N GLY A 317 -33.96 4.75 10.49
CA GLY A 317 -35.18 4.09 10.98
C GLY A 317 -35.85 3.14 9.98
N LEU A 318 -35.25 2.89 8.81
CA LEU A 318 -35.85 2.03 7.79
C LEU A 318 -35.90 0.56 8.23
N THR A 319 -37.00 -0.12 7.90
CA THR A 319 -37.15 -1.56 8.10
C THR A 319 -36.26 -2.35 7.13
N ASN A 320 -35.93 -3.60 7.45
CA ASN A 320 -35.11 -4.44 6.56
C ASN A 320 -35.74 -4.64 5.17
N ARG A 321 -37.06 -4.48 5.04
CA ARG A 321 -37.78 -4.55 3.76
C ARG A 321 -37.57 -3.29 2.92
N GLU A 322 -37.60 -2.12 3.55
CA GLU A 322 -37.35 -0.83 2.89
C GLU A 322 -35.88 -0.70 2.49
N ILE A 323 -34.96 -1.15 3.36
CA ILE A 323 -33.52 -1.21 3.05
C ILE A 323 -33.27 -2.13 1.85
N ALA A 324 -33.88 -3.31 1.85
CA ALA A 324 -33.80 -4.26 0.74
C ALA A 324 -34.28 -3.64 -0.58
N GLN A 325 -35.40 -2.91 -0.56
CA GLN A 325 -35.91 -2.21 -1.73
C GLN A 325 -34.98 -1.08 -2.20
N ARG A 326 -34.47 -0.27 -1.26
CA ARG A 326 -33.62 0.89 -1.56
C ARG A 326 -32.25 0.49 -2.10
N LEU A 327 -31.70 -0.63 -1.62
CA LEU A 327 -30.40 -1.13 -2.02
C LEU A 327 -30.46 -2.23 -3.10
N PHE A 328 -31.65 -2.53 -3.65
CA PHE A 328 -31.89 -3.62 -4.60
C PHE A 328 -31.37 -4.99 -4.11
N LEU A 329 -31.56 -5.28 -2.82
CA LEU A 329 -31.15 -6.52 -2.16
C LEU A 329 -32.36 -7.39 -1.79
N ALA A 330 -32.11 -8.68 -1.54
CA ALA A 330 -33.11 -9.53 -0.89
C ALA A 330 -33.12 -9.27 0.63
N VAL A 331 -34.29 -9.35 1.27
CA VAL A 331 -34.44 -9.18 2.73
C VAL A 331 -33.51 -10.08 3.57
N PRO A 332 -33.27 -11.37 3.21
CA PRO A 332 -32.29 -12.20 3.91
C PRO A 332 -30.86 -11.65 3.84
N THR A 333 -30.47 -11.03 2.74
CA THR A 333 -29.15 -10.40 2.56
C THR A 333 -28.97 -9.22 3.52
N VAL A 334 -30.00 -8.37 3.66
CA VAL A 334 -30.00 -7.26 4.65
C VAL A 334 -29.90 -7.80 6.08
N LYS A 335 -30.58 -8.91 6.40
CA LYS A 335 -30.43 -9.57 7.72
C LYS A 335 -29.01 -10.08 7.94
N GLY A 336 -28.35 -10.59 6.90
CA GLY A 336 -26.94 -10.99 6.94
C GLY A 336 -26.02 -9.82 7.25
N HIS A 337 -26.16 -8.71 6.52
CA HIS A 337 -25.41 -7.48 6.79
C HIS A 337 -25.63 -6.97 8.22
N ASN A 338 -26.88 -6.92 8.70
CA ASN A 338 -27.17 -6.51 10.08
C ASN A 338 -26.48 -7.41 11.11
N ARG A 339 -26.43 -8.72 10.89
CA ARG A 339 -25.73 -9.64 11.80
C ARG A 339 -24.24 -9.35 11.86
N ASN A 340 -23.62 -9.10 10.71
CA ASN A 340 -22.19 -8.77 10.65
C ASN A 340 -21.92 -7.41 11.29
N ILE A 341 -22.73 -6.39 10.98
CA ILE A 341 -22.65 -5.06 11.59
C ILE A 341 -22.73 -5.16 13.12
N TYR A 342 -23.70 -5.91 13.64
CA TYR A 342 -23.89 -6.06 15.08
C TYR A 342 -22.72 -6.81 15.73
N SER A 343 -22.20 -7.85 15.06
CA SER A 343 -21.01 -8.57 15.51
C SER A 343 -19.78 -7.67 15.58
N LYS A 344 -19.55 -6.87 14.53
CA LYS A 344 -18.40 -5.96 14.42
C LYS A 344 -18.48 -4.82 15.43
N LEU A 345 -19.67 -4.23 15.59
CA LEU A 345 -19.95 -3.20 16.61
C LEU A 345 -20.08 -3.77 18.03
N GLN A 346 -19.99 -5.08 18.21
CA GLN A 346 -20.23 -5.80 19.46
C GLN A 346 -21.59 -5.45 20.12
N ALA A 347 -22.62 -5.16 19.31
CA ALA A 347 -23.96 -4.81 19.75
C ALA A 347 -24.90 -6.01 19.67
N GLN A 348 -25.85 -6.14 20.61
CA GLN A 348 -26.85 -7.20 20.59
C GLN A 348 -28.20 -6.73 20.00
N ARG A 349 -28.43 -5.42 19.97
CA ARG A 349 -29.71 -4.83 19.55
C ARG A 349 -29.49 -3.67 18.58
N ARG A 350 -30.47 -3.44 17.70
CA ARG A 350 -30.45 -2.38 16.69
C ARG A 350 -30.14 -0.99 17.27
N THR A 351 -30.78 -0.64 18.38
CA THR A 351 -30.57 0.65 19.07
C THR A 351 -29.17 0.77 19.67
N GLU A 352 -28.63 -0.34 20.18
CA GLU A 352 -27.26 -0.41 20.71
C GLU A 352 -26.23 -0.27 19.59
N ALA A 353 -26.47 -0.89 18.43
CA ALA A 353 -25.62 -0.75 17.26
C ALA A 353 -25.58 0.69 16.75
N ILE A 354 -26.72 1.39 16.74
CA ILE A 354 -26.80 2.81 16.35
C ILE A 354 -26.05 3.69 17.37
N ALA A 355 -26.25 3.47 18.68
CA ALA A 355 -25.57 4.23 19.72
C ALA A 355 -24.05 4.08 19.62
N ARG A 356 -23.55 2.84 19.53
CA ARG A 356 -22.12 2.58 19.36
C ARG A 356 -21.59 3.17 18.06
N ALA A 357 -22.35 3.07 16.96
CA ALA A 357 -21.94 3.66 15.70
C ALA A 357 -21.82 5.20 15.78
N ARG A 358 -22.64 5.89 16.58
CA ARG A 358 -22.48 7.33 16.87
C ARG A 358 -21.27 7.60 17.76
N ASP A 359 -21.09 6.83 18.84
CA ASP A 359 -19.93 6.95 19.73
C ASP A 359 -18.60 6.76 18.97
N LEU A 360 -18.64 5.93 17.92
CA LEU A 360 -17.51 5.64 17.04
C LEU A 360 -17.42 6.60 15.84
N GLY A 361 -18.30 7.60 15.73
CA GLY A 361 -18.30 8.59 14.65
C GLY A 361 -18.68 8.06 13.27
N LEU A 362 -19.27 6.85 13.19
CA LEU A 362 -19.70 6.19 11.94
C LEU A 362 -21.04 6.73 11.44
N LEU A 363 -21.81 7.39 12.31
CA LEU A 363 -23.08 8.04 12.01
C LEU A 363 -23.03 9.48 12.53
N SER A 364 -23.50 10.43 11.73
CA SER A 364 -23.73 11.79 12.16
C SER A 364 -24.97 11.88 13.07
N ASP A 365 -25.02 12.88 13.95
CA ASP A 365 -26.16 13.14 14.84
C ASP A 365 -27.46 13.48 14.10
#